data_AF-A0A9E4YZ66-F1
#
_entry.id   AF-A0A9E4YZ66-F1
#
_cell.length_a   1.000
_cell.length_b   1.000
_cell.length_c   1.000
_cell.angle_alpha   90.00
_cell.angle_beta   90.00
_cell.angle_gamma   90.00
#
_symmetry.space_group_name_H-M   'P 1'
#
loop_
_entity.id
_entity.type
_entity.pdbx_description
1 polymer ?
#
loop_
_entity_poly.entity_id
_entity_poly.type
_entity_poly.pdbx_seq_one_letter_code
_entity_poly.pdbx_strand_id
1 'polypeptide(L)' 'MAARSAHTCAITAAGGVTCWGSNTDGQLGDGTSLDRIFPVSVTGLTSSMTTLTAGSSHTCGLTEAGAVKCWGKN' A
#
# COMPACT_ATOMS: atom_id res chain seq x y z
N MET A 1 -11.70 -22.66 0.71
CA MET A 1 -10.74 -21.75 1.38
C MET A 1 -10.76 -20.45 0.60
N ALA A 2 -11.27 -19.36 1.18
CA ALA A 2 -11.32 -18.08 0.49
C ALA A 2 -9.94 -17.40 0.61
N ALA A 3 -9.15 -17.45 -0.45
CA ALA A 3 -8.07 -16.47 -0.63
C ALA A 3 -8.77 -15.15 -0.93
N ARG A 4 -9.14 -14.39 0.11
CA ARG A 4 -9.40 -12.96 -0.07
C ARG A 4 -8.15 -12.38 -0.76
N SER A 5 -8.34 -11.51 -1.76
CA SER A 5 -7.28 -10.66 -2.31
C SER A 5 -6.71 -9.78 -1.20
N ALA A 6 -5.91 -10.38 -0.33
CA ALA A 6 -5.28 -9.73 0.80
C ALA A 6 -3.92 -9.26 0.31
N HIS A 7 -3.81 -7.95 0.10
CA HIS A 7 -2.50 -7.30 0.12
C HIS A 7 -2.16 -6.92 1.55
N THR A 8 -0.87 -6.87 1.83
CA THR A 8 -0.32 -6.46 3.10
C THR A 8 0.60 -5.29 2.83
N CYS A 9 0.53 -4.26 3.66
CA CYS A 9 1.44 -3.12 3.60
C CYS A 9 2.09 -2.90 4.98
N ALA A 10 3.34 -2.47 4.98
CA ALA A 10 4.11 -2.15 6.17
C ALA A 10 4.85 -0.82 5.99
N ILE A 11 5.04 -0.11 7.09
CA ILE A 11 5.87 1.10 7.14
C ILE A 11 7.31 0.67 7.46
N THR A 12 8.27 1.14 6.67
CA THR A 12 9.68 0.90 6.90
C THR A 12 10.23 1.89 7.94
N ALA A 13 11.35 1.54 8.58
CA ALA A 13 12.00 2.44 9.54
C ALA A 13 12.43 3.80 8.94
N ALA A 14 12.56 3.88 7.61
CA ALA A 14 12.83 5.13 6.89
C ALA A 14 11.57 5.96 6.62
N GLY A 15 10.40 5.54 7.10
CA GLY A 15 9.11 6.20 6.85
C GLY A 15 8.47 5.87 5.49
N GLY A 16 9.11 5.01 4.68
CA GLY A 16 8.55 4.53 3.43
C GLY A 16 7.47 3.47 3.63
N VAL A 17 6.71 3.15 2.59
CA VAL A 17 5.72 2.07 2.63
C VAL A 17 6.11 0.98 1.66
N THR A 18 6.06 -0.26 2.12
CA THR A 18 6.21 -1.43 1.27
C THR A 18 4.94 -2.26 1.31
N CYS A 19 4.47 -2.69 0.15
CA CYS A 19 3.27 -3.52 0.00
C CYS A 19 3.60 -4.80 -0.78
N TRP A 20 2.87 -5.88 -0.50
CA TRP A 20 2.93 -7.15 -1.24
C TRP A 20 1.59 -7.87 -1.18
N GLY A 21 1.42 -8.88 -2.01
CA GLY A 21 0.20 -9.66 -2.20
C GLY A 21 -0.50 -9.29 -3.51
N SER A 22 -1.82 -9.28 -3.48
CA SER A 22 -2.65 -8.97 -4.65
C SER A 22 -2.49 -7.51 -5.08
N ASN A 23 -2.41 -7.25 -6.37
CA ASN A 23 -2.27 -5.91 -6.96
C ASN A 23 -3.19 -5.69 -8.17
N THR A 24 -4.21 -6.53 -8.36
CA THR A 24 -5.11 -6.46 -9.52
C THR A 24 -5.77 -5.09 -9.71
N ASP A 25 -5.90 -4.33 -8.63
CA ASP A 25 -6.53 -3.01 -8.56
C ASP A 25 -5.51 -1.88 -8.31
N GLY A 26 -4.20 -2.16 -8.35
CA GLY A 26 -3.14 -1.18 -8.06
C GLY A 26 -2.97 -0.85 -6.57
N GLN A 27 -3.50 -1.69 -5.67
CA GLN A 27 -3.47 -1.49 -4.22
C GLN A 27 -2.06 -1.51 -3.59
N LEU A 28 -1.05 -1.99 -4.33
CA LEU A 28 0.35 -1.92 -3.90
C LEU A 28 1.01 -0.57 -4.23
N GLY A 29 0.44 0.22 -5.14
CA GLY A 29 0.97 1.54 -5.48
C GLY A 29 2.38 1.54 -6.10
N ASP A 30 2.82 0.42 -6.68
CA ASP A 30 4.09 0.30 -7.41
C ASP A 30 3.99 0.77 -8.88
N GLY A 31 2.85 1.35 -9.26
CA GLY A 31 2.56 1.78 -10.63
C GLY A 31 2.19 0.64 -11.58
N THR A 32 2.05 -0.59 -11.07
CA THR A 32 1.62 -1.76 -11.84
C THR A 32 0.31 -2.31 -11.30
N SER A 33 -0.29 -3.25 -12.05
CA SER A 33 -1.44 -4.05 -11.62
C SER A 33 -1.09 -5.54 -11.47
N LEU A 34 0.18 -5.83 -11.20
CA LEU A 34 0.71 -7.19 -11.10
C LEU A 34 0.92 -7.59 -9.65
N ASP A 35 0.40 -8.76 -9.28
CA ASP A 35 0.59 -9.33 -7.94
C ASP A 35 2.07 -9.44 -7.61
N ARG A 36 2.42 -9.12 -6.36
CA ARG A 36 3.82 -9.16 -5.88
C ARG A 36 3.92 -10.05 -4.67
N ILE A 37 4.65 -11.15 -4.79
CA ILE A 37 4.93 -12.02 -3.64
C ILE A 37 6.08 -11.51 -2.75
N PHE A 38 6.79 -10.46 -3.21
CA PHE A 38 7.85 -9.79 -2.47
C PHE A 38 7.45 -8.34 -2.15
N PRO A 39 7.94 -7.77 -1.03
CA PRO A 39 7.69 -6.37 -0.69
C PRO A 39 8.19 -5.43 -1.78
N VAL A 40 7.29 -4.62 -2.32
CA VAL A 40 7.60 -3.54 -3.26
C VAL A 40 7.32 -2.20 -2.61
N SER A 41 8.17 -1.21 -2.88
CA SER A 41 7.97 0.15 -2.37
C SER A 41 6.83 0.84 -3.11
N VAL A 42 5.94 1.47 -2.36
CA VAL A 42 4.91 2.36 -2.91
C VAL A 42 5.59 3.58 -3.52
N THR A 43 5.25 3.89 -4.77
CA THR A 43 5.76 5.07 -5.48
C THR A 43 4.88 6.29 -5.20
N GLY A 44 5.43 7.51 -5.32
CA GLY A 44 4.67 8.76 -5.12
C GLY A 44 4.39 9.14 -3.65
N LEU A 45 4.98 8.42 -2.70
CA LEU A 45 5.02 8.82 -1.30
C LEU A 45 6.21 9.76 -1.05
N THR A 46 5.91 11.06 -1.01
CA THR A 46 6.87 12.13 -0.74
C THR A 46 7.07 12.40 0.76
N SER A 47 6.30 11.73 1.62
CA SER A 47 6.22 12.00 3.04
C SER A 47 6.21 10.70 3.83
N SER A 48 6.86 10.72 4.99
CA SER A 48 6.89 9.57 5.90
C SER A 48 5.48 9.26 6.41
N MET A 49 5.12 7.97 6.37
CA MET A 49 3.84 7.48 6.87
C MET A 49 3.95 7.11 8.36
N THR A 50 2.93 7.47 9.14
CA THR A 50 2.80 7.11 10.56
C THR A 50 1.86 5.93 10.76
N THR A 51 0.80 5.86 9.95
CA THR A 51 -0.20 4.80 10.03
C THR A 51 -0.60 4.35 8.64
N LEU A 52 -0.99 3.08 8.52
CA LEU A 52 -1.51 2.49 7.30
C LEU A 52 -2.74 1.66 7.62
N THR A 53 -3.70 1.68 6.70
CA THR A 53 -4.86 0.80 6.69
C THR A 53 -5.03 0.21 5.29
N ALA A 54 -5.06 -1.12 5.21
CA ALA A 54 -5.32 -1.84 3.98
C ALA A 54 -6.79 -2.28 3.95
N GLY A 55 -7.52 -1.82 2.92
CA GLY A 55 -8.86 -2.29 2.59
C GLY A 55 -8.81 -3.55 1.72
N SER A 56 -9.90 -3.88 1.02
CA SER A 56 -9.94 -5.05 0.14
C SER A 56 -9.23 -4.85 -1.20
N SER A 57 -9.29 -3.63 -1.75
CA SER A 57 -8.71 -3.26 -3.06
C SER A 57 -8.06 -1.87 -3.04
N HIS A 58 -7.89 -1.29 -1.85
CA HIS A 58 -7.26 0.01 -1.65
C HIS A 58 -6.41 0.01 -0.39
N THR A 59 -5.51 0.98 -0.29
CA THR A 59 -4.71 1.25 0.90
C THR A 59 -4.75 2.75 1.17
N CYS A 60 -4.92 3.11 2.43
CA CYS A 60 -4.83 4.49 2.89
C CYS A 60 -3.75 4.61 3.97
N GLY A 61 -3.07 5.74 4.01
CA GLY A 61 -2.06 6.05 5.00
C GLY A 61 -2.12 7.48 5.47
N LEU A 62 -1.78 7.68 6.75
CA LEU A 62 -1.61 9.00 7.34
C LEU A 62 -0.12 9.35 7.34
N THR A 63 0.21 10.53 6.84
CA THR A 63 1.57 11.07 6.86
C THR A 63 1.86 11.76 8.18
N GLU A 64 3.14 11.90 8.54
CA GLU A 64 3.62 12.74 9.66
C GLU A 64 3.08 14.17 9.60
N ALA A 65 2.85 14.71 8.40
CA ALA A 65 2.29 16.04 8.18
C ALA A 65 0.76 16.12 8.42
N GLY A 66 0.11 15.02 8.81
CA GLY A 66 -1.34 14.95 9.03
C GLY A 66 -2.17 14.80 7.74
N ALA A 67 -1.54 14.65 6.58
CA ALA A 67 -2.23 14.42 5.31
C ALA A 67 -2.52 12.93 5.11
N VAL A 68 -3.72 12.59 4.61
CA VAL A 68 -4.11 11.23 4.23
C VAL A 68 -3.84 11.02 2.74
N LYS A 69 -3.18 9.91 2.38
CA LYS A 69 -3.04 9.46 1.00
C LYS A 69 -3.67 8.08 0.85
N CYS A 70 -4.48 7.91 -0.19
CA CYS A 70 -5.08 6.63 -0.55
C CYS A 70 -4.71 6.26 -1.98
N TRP A 71 -4.52 4.97 -2.24
CA TRP A 71 -4.23 4.42 -3.56
C TRP A 71 -4.92 3.06 -3.74
N GLY A 72 -5.05 2.63 -5.00
CA GLY A 72 -5.86 1.48 -5.41
C GLY A 72 -7.25 1.90 -5.91
N LYS A 73 -8.16 0.94 -5.97
CA LYS A 73 -9.51 1.13 -6.52
C LYS A 73 -10.50 1.53 -5.42
N ASN A 74 -11.28 2.58 -5.72
CA ASN A 74 -12.36 3.13 -4.88
C ASN A 74 -13.67 2.38 -5.15
#